data_AF-A0A7W0DGY1-F1
#
_entry.id   AF-A0A7W0DGY1-F1
#
_cell.length_a   1.000
_cell.length_b   1.000
_cell.length_c   1.000
_cell.angle_alpha   90.00
_cell.angle_beta   90.00
_cell.angle_gamma   90.00
#
_symmetry.space_group_name_H-M   'P 1'
#
loop_
_entity.id
_entity.type
_entity.pdbx_description
1 polymer ?
#
loop_
_entity_poly.entity_id
_entity_poly.type
_entity_poly.pdbx_seq_one_letter_code
_entity_poly.pdbx_strand_id
1 'polypeptide(L)'
;MSTATRSRRRNGSRRAQGNQGTEPAQQPATPGRVSPAAPSLSRRPGSIGPIRVQSLVGLELAAAALLVGWLLRPIGIVVGIVLAVPLVLSGLLRRRGRPLPEWFTIARAFRDRQKRNAEPVPPGTDPGFAPAVECDPALRTYSFRDREQREIGMVGDGTFVTALVQVQAVDTPLRPARGTREIPLDLLQGLLEVDDIRLASVQVVQHTQPAPAPHLPSQAMAARSYAQLQAQSMTPGLRLTWVALKLDPELCPEAVEARGGGMQGARRALLRVADQLASRLMGAGLKAKVLSESEIVSAISTSSCVNPMATTSGAALDGSRSNRRTAESTRAWRCDGRWHTTYWISRWPQLGDGALGLPWLVGALTSSPALASTFSLSISKASGKALALSGHVRLTGRSENELTEARRHLEGAASQFKVGLVRLDREQLPGVLATLPLGGTR
;
A
#
# COMPACT_ATOMS: atom_id res chain seq x y z
N MET A 1 45.43 -54.28 -5.80
CA MET A 1 45.69 -55.73 -6.01
C MET A 1 44.33 -56.42 -6.01
N SER A 2 43.59 -56.37 -7.12
CA SER A 2 43.58 -57.36 -8.23
C SER A 2 43.09 -58.74 -7.80
N THR A 3 41.84 -59.06 -8.12
CA THR A 3 41.54 -60.12 -9.09
C THR A 3 40.09 -60.04 -9.56
N ALA A 4 39.94 -59.99 -10.87
CA ALA A 4 38.69 -60.08 -11.61
C ALA A 4 38.49 -61.52 -12.09
N THR A 5 37.24 -61.95 -12.26
CA THR A 5 36.95 -62.95 -13.30
C THR A 5 35.56 -62.71 -13.89
N ARG A 6 35.53 -62.81 -15.22
CA ARG A 6 34.47 -62.45 -16.16
C ARG A 6 34.07 -63.72 -16.91
N SER A 7 32.78 -63.98 -17.11
CA SER A 7 32.14 -64.56 -18.31
C SER A 7 30.66 -64.86 -17.95
N ARG A 8 29.65 -64.91 -18.83
CA ARG A 8 29.61 -65.14 -20.28
C ARG A 8 28.23 -64.71 -20.82
N ARG A 9 28.21 -64.24 -22.08
CA ARG A 9 27.04 -63.94 -22.93
C ARG A 9 26.35 -65.21 -23.47
N ARG A 10 25.02 -65.17 -23.65
CA ARG A 10 24.23 -65.61 -24.84
C ARG A 10 22.74 -65.27 -24.60
N ASN A 11 22.11 -64.31 -25.29
CA ASN A 11 21.64 -64.24 -26.69
C ASN A 11 20.45 -65.19 -27.01
N GLY A 12 19.31 -64.64 -27.46
CA GLY A 12 18.34 -65.40 -28.28
C GLY A 12 16.84 -65.23 -27.99
N SER A 13 16.25 -64.18 -28.56
CA SER A 13 14.87 -64.04 -29.10
C SER A 13 13.92 -65.26 -29.20
N ARG A 14 12.63 -65.07 -28.86
CA ARG A 14 11.47 -65.05 -29.82
C ARG A 14 10.07 -64.97 -29.17
N ARG A 15 9.26 -64.08 -29.76
CA ARG A 15 7.78 -63.90 -29.80
C ARG A 15 6.88 -65.13 -29.55
N ALA A 16 5.78 -64.91 -28.82
CA ALA A 16 4.35 -64.94 -29.27
C ALA A 16 3.44 -65.12 -28.02
N GLN A 17 2.63 -64.12 -27.63
CA GLN A 17 1.15 -64.07 -27.83
C GLN A 17 0.41 -65.35 -27.43
N GLY A 18 -0.58 -65.37 -26.53
CA GLY A 18 -1.28 -64.34 -25.78
C GLY A 18 -2.56 -64.96 -25.21
N ASN A 19 -2.97 -64.64 -23.98
CA ASN A 19 -4.34 -64.84 -23.54
C ASN A 19 -4.71 -63.95 -22.33
N GLN A 20 -5.61 -63.01 -22.59
CA GLN A 20 -6.70 -62.49 -21.74
C GLN A 20 -6.41 -61.71 -20.45
N GLY A 21 -7.00 -60.51 -20.36
CA GLY A 21 -7.25 -59.80 -19.10
C GLY A 21 -7.31 -58.29 -19.25
N THR A 22 -8.49 -57.75 -19.52
CA THR A 22 -8.80 -56.33 -19.74
C THR A 22 -8.79 -55.54 -18.42
N GLU A 23 -7.84 -54.61 -18.24
CA GLU A 23 -7.92 -53.53 -17.25
C GLU A 23 -7.59 -52.19 -17.94
N PRO A 24 -8.42 -51.14 -17.80
CA PRO A 24 -8.12 -49.84 -18.37
C PRO A 24 -7.01 -49.14 -17.57
N ALA A 25 -5.88 -48.91 -18.25
CA ALA A 25 -4.75 -48.17 -17.73
C ALA A 25 -5.16 -46.73 -17.33
N GLN A 26 -4.99 -46.40 -16.05
CA GLN A 26 -5.00 -45.03 -15.56
C GLN A 26 -3.83 -44.26 -16.19
N GLN A 27 -4.17 -43.31 -17.06
CA GLN A 27 -3.22 -42.31 -17.54
C GLN A 27 -2.76 -41.44 -16.35
N PRO A 28 -1.45 -41.17 -16.21
CA PRO A 28 -0.97 -40.21 -15.23
C PRO A 28 -1.54 -38.83 -15.55
N ALA A 29 -2.30 -38.28 -14.61
CA ALA A 29 -2.90 -36.97 -14.72
C ALA A 29 -1.81 -35.91 -14.92
N THR A 30 -1.88 -35.21 -16.05
CA THR A 30 -1.15 -33.97 -16.33
C THR A 30 -1.37 -33.01 -15.16
N PRO A 31 -0.32 -32.40 -14.56
CA PRO A 31 -0.52 -31.43 -13.49
C PRO A 31 -1.36 -30.28 -14.01
N GLY A 32 -2.55 -30.12 -13.43
CA GLY A 32 -3.49 -29.06 -13.76
C GLY A 32 -2.78 -27.72 -13.64
N ARG A 33 -2.71 -27.01 -14.77
CA ARG A 33 -2.21 -25.65 -14.85
C ARG A 33 -3.09 -24.78 -13.94
N VAL A 34 -2.63 -24.50 -12.73
CA VAL A 34 -3.27 -23.54 -11.83
C VAL A 34 -3.25 -22.20 -12.55
N SER A 35 -4.39 -21.79 -13.11
CA SER A 35 -4.52 -20.45 -13.67
C SER A 35 -4.17 -19.46 -12.57
N PRO A 36 -3.24 -18.51 -12.78
CA PRO A 36 -2.89 -17.55 -11.75
C PRO A 36 -4.16 -16.77 -11.38
N ALA A 37 -4.60 -16.91 -10.14
CA ALA A 37 -5.73 -16.15 -9.61
C ALA A 37 -5.41 -14.66 -9.79
N ALA A 38 -6.13 -14.00 -10.70
CA ALA A 38 -5.89 -12.60 -10.97
C ALA A 38 -6.14 -11.80 -9.67
N PRO A 39 -5.17 -11.00 -9.21
CA PRO A 39 -5.35 -10.19 -8.01
C PRO A 39 -6.55 -9.27 -8.21
N SER A 40 -7.52 -9.33 -7.29
CA SER A 40 -8.63 -8.39 -7.30
C SER A 40 -8.12 -7.05 -6.79
N LEU A 41 -8.35 -5.98 -7.55
CA LEU A 41 -7.97 -4.65 -7.10
C LEU A 41 -8.87 -4.28 -5.92
N SER A 42 -8.26 -3.96 -4.78
CA SER A 42 -9.01 -3.51 -3.63
C SER A 42 -9.82 -2.28 -4.02
N ARG A 43 -11.11 -2.26 -3.67
CA ARG A 43 -11.94 -1.08 -3.88
C ARG A 43 -11.28 0.13 -3.25
N ARG A 44 -11.38 1.27 -3.94
CA ARG A 44 -10.90 2.57 -3.45
C ARG A 44 -11.37 2.76 -1.99
N PRO A 45 -10.48 3.12 -1.06
CA PRO A 45 -10.87 3.51 0.30
C PRO A 45 -11.95 4.59 0.22
N GLY A 46 -13.09 4.38 0.87
CA GLY A 46 -14.24 5.30 0.83
C GLY A 46 -15.23 5.12 -0.33
N SER A 47 -15.04 4.15 -1.23
CA SER A 47 -16.07 3.81 -2.23
C SER A 47 -17.12 2.86 -1.63
N ILE A 48 -18.23 3.43 -1.17
CA ILE A 48 -19.41 2.68 -0.73
C ILE A 48 -20.04 2.01 -1.96
N GLY A 49 -20.00 0.68 -2.01
CA GLY A 49 -20.89 -0.15 -2.83
C GLY A 49 -20.78 -0.01 -4.38
N PRO A 50 -21.40 -0.92 -5.15
CA PRO A 50 -21.53 -0.73 -6.59
C PRO A 50 -22.52 0.43 -6.84
N ILE A 51 -21.97 1.63 -7.05
CA ILE A 51 -22.67 2.91 -7.32
C ILE A 51 -23.73 2.80 -8.43
N ARG A 52 -23.63 1.79 -9.31
CA ARG A 52 -24.68 1.42 -10.27
C ARG A 52 -26.02 1.12 -9.60
N VAL A 53 -26.02 0.50 -8.41
CA VAL A 53 -27.24 0.16 -7.68
C VAL A 53 -27.92 1.41 -7.15
N GLN A 54 -27.19 2.37 -6.59
CA GLN A 54 -27.80 3.63 -6.10
C GLN A 54 -28.38 4.47 -7.23
N SER A 55 -27.68 4.57 -8.37
CA SER A 55 -28.22 5.26 -9.55
C SER A 55 -29.43 4.53 -10.14
N LEU A 56 -29.42 3.19 -10.11
CA LEU A 56 -30.54 2.36 -10.58
C LEU A 56 -31.76 2.53 -9.67
N VAL A 57 -31.57 2.44 -8.35
CA VAL A 57 -32.61 2.68 -7.35
C VAL A 57 -33.16 4.11 -7.45
N GLY A 58 -32.30 5.11 -7.69
CA GLY A 58 -32.75 6.48 -7.91
C GLY A 58 -33.61 6.63 -9.17
N LEU A 59 -33.27 5.89 -10.24
CA LEU A 59 -34.07 5.84 -11.47
C LEU A 59 -35.41 5.10 -11.25
N GLU A 60 -35.39 3.98 -10.51
CA GLU A 60 -36.58 3.22 -10.13
C GLU A 60 -37.53 4.06 -9.27
N LEU A 61 -37.01 4.80 -8.29
CA LEU A 61 -37.78 5.73 -7.46
C LEU A 61 -38.36 6.89 -8.28
N ALA A 62 -37.61 7.41 -9.26
CA ALA A 62 -38.11 8.44 -10.17
C ALA A 62 -39.26 7.91 -11.04
N ALA A 63 -39.14 6.68 -11.57
CA ALA A 63 -40.20 6.03 -12.32
C ALA A 63 -41.44 5.76 -11.44
N ALA A 64 -41.25 5.29 -10.21
CA ALA A 64 -42.32 5.07 -9.24
C ALA A 64 -43.04 6.39 -8.88
N ALA A 65 -42.29 7.48 -8.66
CA ALA A 65 -42.85 8.79 -8.37
C ALA A 65 -43.70 9.34 -9.54
N LEU A 66 -43.25 9.13 -10.78
CA LEU A 66 -44.03 9.49 -11.97
C LEU A 66 -45.28 8.62 -12.12
N LEU A 67 -45.20 7.32 -11.83
CA LEU A 67 -46.33 6.39 -11.93
C LEU A 67 -47.40 6.68 -10.88
N VAL A 68 -47.00 6.93 -9.63
CA VAL A 68 -47.90 7.37 -8.55
C VAL A 68 -48.51 8.72 -8.87
N GLY A 69 -47.69 9.66 -9.37
CA GLY A 69 -48.17 10.98 -9.79
C GLY A 69 -49.20 10.92 -10.92
N TRP A 70 -49.02 10.03 -11.89
CA TRP A 70 -49.96 9.78 -12.98
C TRP A 70 -51.31 9.27 -12.48
N LEU A 71 -51.32 8.40 -11.46
CA LEU A 71 -52.53 7.82 -10.89
C LEU A 71 -53.39 8.85 -10.10
N LEU A 72 -52.78 9.89 -9.55
CA LEU A 72 -53.41 10.90 -8.68
C LEU A 72 -54.05 12.09 -9.44
N ARG A 73 -54.19 12.02 -10.78
CA ARG A 73 -54.71 13.09 -11.66
C ARG A 73 -53.86 14.39 -11.59
N PRO A 74 -54.23 15.56 -12.19
CA PRO A 74 -53.25 16.52 -12.73
C PRO A 74 -52.25 17.10 -11.73
N ILE A 75 -52.61 17.21 -10.44
CA ILE A 75 -51.74 17.71 -9.37
C ILE A 75 -50.64 16.68 -9.03
N GLY A 76 -50.96 15.39 -9.07
CA GLY A 76 -50.02 14.30 -8.77
C GLY A 76 -48.85 14.25 -9.75
N ILE A 77 -49.09 14.54 -11.03
CA ILE A 77 -48.04 14.57 -12.06
C ILE A 77 -47.03 15.68 -11.77
N VAL A 78 -47.49 16.86 -11.35
CA VAL A 78 -46.60 17.98 -11.00
C VAL A 78 -45.70 17.60 -9.82
N VAL A 79 -46.26 17.01 -8.77
CA VAL A 79 -45.48 16.55 -7.60
C VAL A 79 -44.51 15.43 -7.99
N GLY A 80 -44.95 14.47 -8.81
CA GLY A 80 -44.11 13.38 -9.31
C GLY A 80 -42.92 13.89 -10.13
N ILE A 81 -43.13 14.86 -11.01
CA ILE A 81 -42.07 15.51 -11.80
C ILE A 81 -41.10 16.25 -10.88
N VAL A 82 -41.60 17.04 -9.91
CA VAL A 82 -40.74 17.79 -8.96
C VAL A 82 -39.84 16.86 -8.15
N LEU A 83 -40.27 15.64 -7.83
CA LEU A 83 -39.46 14.64 -7.13
C LEU A 83 -38.54 13.83 -8.08
N ALA A 84 -39.02 13.49 -9.27
CA ALA A 84 -38.28 12.69 -10.25
C ALA A 84 -37.12 13.47 -10.90
N VAL A 85 -37.33 14.75 -11.23
CA VAL A 85 -36.33 15.62 -11.85
C VAL A 85 -35.02 15.68 -11.06
N PRO A 86 -34.99 15.97 -9.74
CA PRO A 86 -33.74 16.00 -8.97
C PRO A 86 -33.10 14.62 -8.84
N LEU A 87 -33.87 13.52 -8.77
CA LEU A 87 -33.32 12.16 -8.74
C LEU A 87 -32.59 11.85 -10.05
N VAL A 88 -33.22 12.12 -11.19
CA VAL A 88 -32.62 11.93 -12.52
C VAL A 88 -31.44 12.86 -12.73
N LEU A 89 -31.56 14.15 -12.36
CA LEU A 89 -30.44 15.09 -12.40
C LEU A 89 -29.28 14.61 -11.53
N SER A 90 -29.52 14.06 -10.34
CA SER A 90 -28.44 13.59 -9.46
C SER A 90 -27.61 12.44 -10.06
N GLY A 91 -28.25 11.59 -10.87
CA GLY A 91 -27.61 10.50 -11.60
C GLY A 91 -26.88 10.95 -12.87
N LEU A 92 -27.37 12.00 -13.54
CA LEU A 92 -26.80 12.53 -14.79
C LEU A 92 -25.74 13.61 -14.55
N LEU A 93 -25.91 14.45 -13.53
CA LEU A 93 -24.98 15.54 -13.25
C LEU A 93 -23.67 14.98 -12.71
N ARG A 94 -22.63 15.20 -13.49
CA ARG A 94 -21.26 14.89 -13.10
C ARG A 94 -20.55 16.18 -12.76
N ARG A 95 -20.22 16.38 -11.48
CA ARG A 95 -19.39 17.52 -11.05
C ARG A 95 -17.93 17.09 -11.03
N ARG A 96 -17.10 17.68 -11.89
CA ARG A 96 -15.66 17.35 -12.05
C ARG A 96 -15.43 15.86 -12.38
N GLY A 97 -16.28 15.30 -13.25
CA GLY A 97 -16.17 13.91 -13.71
C GLY A 97 -16.77 12.86 -12.76
N ARG A 98 -17.35 13.26 -11.62
CA ARG A 98 -17.96 12.34 -10.65
C ARG A 98 -19.45 12.59 -10.45
N PRO A 99 -20.26 11.55 -10.23
CA PRO A 99 -21.67 11.71 -9.88
C PRO A 99 -21.82 12.53 -8.59
N LEU A 100 -22.85 13.37 -8.51
CA LEU A 100 -23.07 14.29 -7.39
C LEU A 100 -23.12 13.60 -6.01
N PRO A 101 -23.80 12.45 -5.82
CA PRO A 101 -23.82 11.77 -4.52
C PRO A 101 -22.43 11.39 -4.01
N GLU A 102 -21.58 10.85 -4.90
CA GLU A 102 -20.19 10.51 -4.57
C GLU A 102 -19.42 11.78 -4.16
N TRP A 103 -19.59 12.87 -4.90
CA TRP A 103 -18.95 14.13 -4.55
C TRP A 103 -19.37 14.65 -3.17
N PHE A 104 -20.66 14.56 -2.82
CA PHE A 104 -21.16 14.97 -1.50
C PHE A 104 -20.63 14.08 -0.37
N THR A 105 -20.60 12.76 -0.54
CA THR A 105 -20.05 11.85 0.47
C THR A 105 -18.59 12.15 0.77
N ILE A 106 -17.76 12.32 -0.27
CA ILE A 106 -16.35 12.68 -0.13
C ILE A 106 -16.19 14.05 0.53
N ALA A 107 -16.98 15.05 0.12
CA ALA A 107 -16.93 16.38 0.70
C ALA A 107 -17.35 16.40 2.18
N ARG A 108 -18.36 15.61 2.56
CA ARG A 108 -18.80 15.45 3.95
C ARG A 108 -17.75 14.73 4.78
N ALA A 109 -17.24 13.60 4.28
CA ALA A 109 -16.15 12.85 4.92
C ALA A 109 -14.90 13.72 5.14
N PHE A 110 -14.57 14.61 4.20
CA PHE A 110 -13.49 15.59 4.37
C PHE A 110 -13.74 16.53 5.54
N ARG A 111 -14.93 17.13 5.64
CA ARG A 111 -15.28 18.03 6.76
C ARG A 111 -15.30 17.28 8.10
N ASP A 112 -15.88 16.09 8.13
CA ASP A 112 -15.99 15.29 9.35
C ASP A 112 -14.62 14.85 9.86
N ARG A 113 -13.68 14.52 8.96
CA ARG A 113 -12.28 14.27 9.33
C ARG A 113 -11.56 15.51 9.84
N GLN A 114 -11.75 16.67 9.21
CA GLN A 114 -11.16 17.92 9.70
C GLN A 114 -11.61 18.24 11.12
N LYS A 115 -12.88 17.98 11.44
CA LYS A 115 -13.42 18.14 12.81
C LYS A 115 -12.86 17.12 13.79
N ARG A 116 -12.90 15.83 13.45
CA ARG A 116 -12.40 14.74 14.31
C ARG A 116 -10.92 14.90 14.64
N ASN A 117 -10.13 15.30 13.65
CA ASN A 117 -8.69 15.43 13.82
C ASN A 117 -8.29 16.81 14.35
N ALA A 118 -9.22 17.66 14.76
CA ALA A 118 -8.92 18.96 15.36
C ALA A 118 -8.45 18.84 16.83
N GLU A 119 -8.42 17.63 17.37
CA GLU A 119 -7.94 17.35 18.71
C GLU A 119 -6.44 17.68 18.87
N PRO A 120 -6.04 18.23 20.03
CA PRO A 120 -4.63 18.50 20.31
C PRO A 120 -3.85 17.20 20.45
N VAL A 121 -2.58 17.25 20.05
CA VAL A 121 -1.66 16.11 20.22
C VAL A 121 -1.44 15.87 21.71
N PRO A 122 -1.54 14.62 22.20
CA PRO A 122 -1.29 14.30 23.60
C PRO A 122 0.11 14.75 24.05
N PRO A 123 0.25 15.28 25.28
CA PRO A 123 1.55 15.67 25.82
C PRO A 123 2.49 14.46 25.90
N GLY A 124 3.78 14.69 25.65
CA GLY A 124 4.81 13.64 25.62
C GLY A 124 4.90 12.86 24.30
N THR A 125 4.12 13.23 23.28
CA THR A 125 4.28 12.66 21.93
C THR A 125 5.59 13.13 21.30
N ASP A 126 6.37 12.19 20.75
CA ASP A 126 7.63 12.52 20.07
C ASP A 126 7.38 13.51 18.89
N PRO A 127 8.18 14.60 18.76
CA PRO A 127 8.00 15.58 17.70
C PRO A 127 8.08 15.01 16.28
N GLY A 128 8.82 13.93 16.05
CA GLY A 128 8.88 13.22 14.77
C GLY A 128 7.61 12.42 14.48
N PHE A 129 6.89 11.98 15.51
CA PHE A 129 5.64 11.22 15.38
C PHE A 129 4.38 12.11 15.41
N ALA A 130 4.46 13.30 16.00
CA ALA A 130 3.32 14.22 16.14
C ALA A 130 2.51 14.44 14.85
N PRO A 131 3.10 14.63 13.65
CA PRO A 131 2.33 14.75 12.41
C PRO A 131 1.45 13.53 12.07
N ALA A 132 1.86 12.32 12.45
CA ALA A 132 1.05 11.12 12.27
C ALA A 132 -0.14 11.11 13.25
N VAL A 133 0.07 11.54 14.49
CA VAL A 133 -1.01 11.67 15.50
C VAL A 133 -2.00 12.77 15.13
N GLU A 134 -1.54 13.90 14.57
CA GLU A 134 -2.45 14.92 14.02
C GLU A 134 -3.27 14.39 12.82
N CYS A 135 -2.79 13.37 12.12
CA CYS A 135 -3.49 12.72 11.02
C CYS A 135 -4.50 11.67 11.49
N ASP A 136 -4.19 10.97 12.57
CA ASP A 136 -5.05 9.99 13.23
C ASP A 136 -4.77 10.03 14.75
N PRO A 137 -5.63 10.72 15.52
CA PRO A 137 -5.43 10.92 16.96
C PRO A 137 -5.41 9.63 17.78
N ALA A 138 -5.83 8.50 17.23
CA ALA A 138 -5.79 7.22 17.92
C ALA A 138 -4.41 6.54 17.85
N LEU A 139 -3.54 6.96 16.92
CA LEU A 139 -2.23 6.32 16.73
C LEU A 139 -1.31 6.52 17.95
N ARG A 140 -0.70 5.42 18.38
CA ARG A 140 0.30 5.35 19.45
C ARG A 140 1.44 4.43 19.03
N THR A 141 2.63 4.70 19.56
CA THR A 141 3.76 3.77 19.50
C THR A 141 3.83 2.96 20.78
N TYR A 142 4.41 1.77 20.67
CA TYR A 142 4.61 0.86 21.78
C TYR A 142 5.99 0.21 21.66
N SER A 143 6.66 0.05 22.80
CA SER A 143 7.83 -0.82 22.93
C SER A 143 7.41 -2.16 23.53
N PHE A 144 7.89 -3.24 22.94
CA PHE A 144 7.74 -4.60 23.43
C PHE A 144 9.12 -5.22 23.58
N ARG A 145 9.40 -5.76 24.77
CA ARG A 145 10.63 -6.50 25.02
C ARG A 145 10.38 -7.99 24.89
N ASP A 146 11.15 -8.61 24.02
CA ASP A 146 11.16 -10.06 23.84
C ASP A 146 11.88 -10.76 25.03
N ARG A 147 11.79 -12.09 25.09
CA ARG A 147 12.50 -12.94 26.09
C ARG A 147 14.00 -12.68 26.10
N GLU A 148 14.57 -12.36 24.94
CA GLU A 148 15.99 -12.01 24.77
C GLU A 148 16.32 -10.54 25.10
N GLN A 149 15.41 -9.80 25.74
CA GLN A 149 15.53 -8.36 26.05
C GLN A 149 15.72 -7.44 24.82
N ARG A 150 15.50 -7.97 23.61
CA ARG A 150 15.44 -7.18 22.38
C ARG A 150 14.21 -6.28 22.41
N GLU A 151 14.43 -4.98 22.27
CA GLU A 151 13.36 -3.98 22.17
C GLU A 151 12.81 -3.90 20.75
N ILE A 152 11.50 -4.02 20.63
CA ILE A 152 10.78 -4.08 19.36
C ILE A 152 9.68 -3.05 19.39
N GLY A 153 9.68 -2.18 18.40
CA GLY A 153 8.68 -1.14 18.23
C GLY A 153 7.44 -1.70 17.56
N MET A 154 6.30 -1.14 17.93
CA MET A 154 5.03 -1.32 17.23
C MET A 154 4.27 0.00 17.16
N VAL A 155 3.37 0.12 16.19
CA VAL A 155 2.46 1.26 16.04
C VAL A 155 1.03 0.75 15.88
N GLY A 156 0.06 1.39 16.52
CA GLY A 156 -1.33 0.94 16.47
C GLY A 156 -2.28 1.97 17.04
N ASP A 157 -3.57 1.67 16.98
CA ASP A 157 -4.64 2.55 17.48
C ASP A 157 -5.39 1.95 18.68
N GLY A 158 -4.88 0.85 19.23
CA GLY A 158 -5.50 0.07 20.30
C GLY A 158 -6.37 -1.09 19.80
N THR A 159 -6.85 -1.06 18.55
CA THR A 159 -7.59 -2.17 17.93
C THR A 159 -6.69 -3.07 17.10
N PHE A 160 -5.69 -2.49 16.42
CA PHE A 160 -4.70 -3.22 15.66
C PHE A 160 -3.30 -2.83 16.11
N VAL A 161 -2.34 -3.66 15.74
CA VAL A 161 -0.91 -3.42 16.00
C VAL A 161 -0.11 -3.73 14.74
N THR A 162 0.86 -2.88 14.42
CA THR A 162 1.71 -3.00 13.25
C THR A 162 3.18 -2.99 13.65
N ALA A 163 3.96 -3.92 13.10
CA ALA A 163 5.42 -3.96 13.24
C ALA A 163 6.07 -3.57 11.90
N LEU A 164 7.24 -2.92 11.98
CA LEU A 164 8.00 -2.50 10.80
C LEU A 164 9.30 -3.29 10.68
N VAL A 165 9.55 -3.78 9.47
CA VAL A 165 10.83 -4.37 9.06
C VAL A 165 11.46 -3.48 8.01
N GLN A 166 12.62 -2.90 8.33
CA GLN A 166 13.42 -2.19 7.34
C GLN A 166 14.17 -3.19 6.48
N VAL A 167 14.09 -2.99 5.15
CA VAL A 167 14.73 -3.84 4.16
C VAL A 167 15.76 -3.04 3.40
N GLN A 168 16.97 -3.57 3.32
CA GLN A 168 18.08 -2.97 2.59
C GLN A 168 18.66 -4.00 1.62
N ALA A 169 18.99 -3.54 0.42
CA ALA A 169 19.83 -4.33 -0.47
C ALA A 169 21.24 -4.43 0.14
N VAL A 170 21.90 -5.59 0.01
CA VAL A 170 23.30 -5.74 0.41
C VAL A 170 24.19 -5.00 -0.59
N ASP A 171 25.10 -4.16 -0.10
CA ASP A 171 26.11 -3.48 -0.93
C ASP A 171 26.91 -4.49 -1.74
N THR A 172 26.90 -4.35 -3.06
CA THR A 172 27.64 -5.20 -4.02
C THR A 172 28.20 -4.28 -5.13
N PRO A 173 29.18 -4.73 -5.94
CA PRO A 173 30.01 -3.84 -6.74
C PRO A 173 29.20 -3.00 -7.74
N LEU A 174 29.80 -1.86 -8.13
CA LEU A 174 29.25 -0.66 -8.80
C LEU A 174 28.32 -0.86 -10.03
N ARG A 175 28.16 -2.08 -10.55
CA ARG A 175 27.19 -2.45 -11.59
C ARG A 175 26.40 -3.71 -11.20
N PRO A 176 25.39 -3.61 -10.32
CA PRO A 176 24.45 -4.71 -10.14
C PRO A 176 23.67 -4.93 -11.44
N ALA A 177 23.39 -6.18 -11.77
CA ALA A 177 22.43 -6.49 -12.83
C ALA A 177 21.05 -5.89 -12.47
N ARG A 178 20.26 -5.53 -13.50
CA ARG A 178 18.94 -4.93 -13.30
C ARG A 178 18.01 -5.98 -12.68
N GLY A 179 17.31 -5.64 -11.59
CA GLY A 179 16.28 -6.50 -10.96
C GLY A 179 16.78 -7.60 -10.03
N THR A 180 18.06 -7.62 -9.65
CA THR A 180 18.65 -8.82 -9.01
C THR A 180 18.26 -9.08 -7.54
N ARG A 181 17.64 -8.15 -6.82
CA ARG A 181 17.32 -8.32 -5.38
C ARG A 181 16.05 -7.55 -4.99
N GLU A 182 14.92 -8.18 -5.24
CA GLU A 182 13.59 -7.62 -5.03
C GLU A 182 12.92 -8.34 -3.87
N ILE A 183 11.97 -7.68 -3.21
CA ILE A 183 11.11 -8.36 -2.24
C ILE A 183 10.14 -9.22 -3.06
N PRO A 184 10.22 -10.56 -2.99
CA PRO A 184 9.38 -11.42 -3.81
C PRO A 184 7.90 -11.25 -3.40
N LEU A 185 7.00 -11.04 -4.36
CA LEU A 185 5.58 -10.81 -4.07
C LEU A 185 4.90 -12.05 -3.47
N ASP A 186 5.34 -13.24 -3.90
CA ASP A 186 4.95 -14.54 -3.35
C ASP A 186 5.36 -14.67 -1.87
N LEU A 187 6.54 -14.17 -1.50
CA LEU A 187 6.97 -14.08 -0.10
C LEU A 187 5.97 -13.23 0.70
N LEU A 188 5.60 -12.05 0.21
CA LEU A 188 4.65 -11.15 0.89
C LEU A 188 3.23 -11.75 0.99
N GLN A 189 2.76 -12.42 -0.05
CA GLN A 189 1.50 -13.16 -0.02
C GLN A 189 1.52 -14.24 1.06
N GLY A 190 2.61 -15.01 1.14
CA GLY A 190 2.81 -16.06 2.14
C GLY A 190 3.02 -15.57 3.57
N LEU A 191 2.94 -14.26 3.83
CA LEU A 191 2.92 -13.68 5.18
C LEU A 191 1.52 -13.34 5.67
N LEU A 192 0.52 -13.27 4.79
CA LEU A 192 -0.86 -12.98 5.20
C LEU A 192 -1.42 -14.05 6.16
N GLU A 193 -0.83 -15.24 6.12
CA GLU A 193 -1.12 -16.35 7.01
C GLU A 193 0.19 -17.08 7.29
N VAL A 194 0.60 -17.10 8.55
CA VAL A 194 1.80 -17.79 9.03
C VAL A 194 1.41 -18.58 10.26
N ASP A 195 1.60 -19.90 10.20
CA ASP A 195 1.14 -20.82 11.25
C ASP A 195 -0.39 -20.64 11.47
N ASP A 196 -0.81 -20.30 12.69
CA ASP A 196 -2.18 -19.97 13.10
C ASP A 196 -2.49 -18.46 13.06
N ILE A 197 -1.55 -17.63 12.62
CA ILE A 197 -1.63 -16.17 12.67
C ILE A 197 -2.08 -15.61 11.32
N ARG A 198 -3.17 -14.83 11.34
CA ARG A 198 -3.71 -14.16 10.16
C ARG A 198 -3.50 -12.66 10.24
N LEU A 199 -2.70 -12.12 9.32
CA LEU A 199 -2.51 -10.67 9.21
C LEU A 199 -3.73 -10.01 8.53
N ALA A 200 -4.03 -8.79 8.95
CA ALA A 200 -4.99 -7.93 8.26
C ALA A 200 -4.44 -7.48 6.91
N SER A 201 -3.15 -7.12 6.88
CA SER A 201 -2.47 -6.67 5.66
C SER A 201 -0.95 -6.68 5.81
N VAL A 202 -0.28 -6.76 4.66
CA VAL A 202 1.16 -6.57 4.50
C VAL A 202 1.37 -5.40 3.55
N GLN A 203 2.08 -4.38 4.00
CA GLN A 203 2.32 -3.17 3.22
C GLN A 203 3.82 -2.97 2.97
N VAL A 204 4.22 -2.81 1.72
CA VAL A 204 5.56 -2.37 1.34
C VAL A 204 5.54 -0.88 1.05
N VAL A 205 6.36 -0.12 1.73
CA VAL A 205 6.54 1.32 1.54
C VAL A 205 7.97 1.58 1.08
N GLN A 206 8.11 2.18 -0.10
CA GLN A 206 9.39 2.65 -0.62
C GLN A 206 9.39 4.18 -0.65
N HIS A 207 10.31 4.79 0.08
CA HIS A 207 10.55 6.23 0.06
C HIS A 207 11.83 6.53 -0.70
N THR A 208 11.75 7.46 -1.64
CA THR A 208 12.87 7.86 -2.48
C THR A 208 13.09 9.36 -2.44
N GLN A 209 14.36 9.75 -2.53
CA GLN A 209 14.75 11.14 -2.76
C GLN A 209 15.67 11.20 -3.99
N PRO A 210 15.45 12.14 -4.93
CA PRO A 210 16.28 12.22 -6.11
C PRO A 210 17.71 12.65 -5.77
N ALA A 211 18.65 12.30 -6.64
CA ALA A 211 19.99 12.86 -6.65
C ALA A 211 20.15 13.81 -7.86
N PRO A 212 20.88 14.93 -7.73
CA PRO A 212 21.45 15.43 -6.49
C PRO A 212 20.35 15.98 -5.58
N ALA A 213 20.67 16.20 -4.31
CA ALA A 213 19.69 16.74 -3.38
C ALA A 213 19.10 18.06 -3.94
N PRO A 214 17.77 18.29 -3.87
CA PRO A 214 17.07 19.33 -4.64
C PRO A 214 17.45 20.79 -4.32
N HIS A 215 18.39 21.03 -3.42
CA HIS A 215 18.90 22.34 -3.05
C HIS A 215 19.96 22.88 -4.03
N LEU A 216 20.43 22.05 -4.96
CA LEU A 216 21.41 22.47 -5.96
C LEU A 216 20.72 23.28 -7.09
N PRO A 217 21.30 24.40 -7.55
CA PRO A 217 20.79 25.12 -8.71
C PRO A 217 20.73 24.22 -9.95
N SER A 218 19.68 24.37 -10.77
CA SER A 218 19.49 23.56 -11.99
C SER A 218 20.62 23.73 -13.03
N GLN A 219 21.35 24.85 -12.99
CA GLN A 219 22.50 25.10 -13.85
C GLN A 219 23.80 24.45 -13.34
N ALA A 220 23.83 23.94 -12.11
CA ALA A 220 25.02 23.31 -11.56
C ALA A 220 25.40 22.06 -12.38
N MET A 221 26.69 21.90 -12.65
CA MET A 221 27.21 20.75 -13.41
C MET A 221 26.78 19.42 -12.78
N ALA A 222 26.82 19.33 -11.44
CA ALA A 222 26.35 18.14 -10.74
C ALA A 222 24.85 17.85 -10.98
N ALA A 223 23.99 18.88 -11.03
CA ALA A 223 22.57 18.70 -11.34
C ALA A 223 22.36 18.11 -12.74
N ARG A 224 23.12 18.59 -13.73
CA ARG A 224 23.05 18.07 -15.11
C ARG A 224 23.59 16.65 -15.22
N SER A 225 24.73 16.35 -14.61
CA SER A 225 25.35 15.02 -14.65
C SER A 225 24.46 13.96 -13.98
N TYR A 226 23.90 14.28 -12.80
CA TYR A 226 22.98 13.36 -12.12
C TYR A 226 21.65 13.21 -12.85
N ALA A 227 21.13 14.27 -13.50
CA ALA A 227 19.92 14.15 -14.30
C ALA A 227 20.08 13.15 -15.46
N GLN A 228 21.23 13.13 -16.14
CA GLN A 228 21.53 12.14 -17.18
C GLN A 228 21.56 10.71 -16.62
N LEU A 229 22.20 10.51 -15.46
CA LEU A 229 22.25 9.21 -14.80
C LEU A 229 20.85 8.75 -14.35
N GLN A 230 20.05 9.67 -13.82
CA GLN A 230 18.68 9.38 -13.39
C GLN A 230 17.79 9.01 -14.57
N ALA A 231 17.94 9.67 -15.72
CA ALA A 231 17.21 9.33 -16.95
C ALA A 231 17.54 7.93 -17.47
N GLN A 232 18.77 7.44 -17.26
CA GLN A 232 19.19 6.11 -17.72
C GLN A 232 18.87 4.99 -16.72
N SER A 233 19.05 5.27 -15.43
CA SER A 233 19.02 4.25 -14.36
C SER A 233 17.73 4.25 -13.55
N MET A 234 16.96 5.35 -13.58
CA MET A 234 15.77 5.59 -12.73
C MET A 234 16.04 5.33 -11.25
N THR A 235 17.31 5.42 -10.84
CA THR A 235 17.78 5.09 -9.50
C THR A 235 17.86 6.37 -8.68
N PRO A 236 17.13 6.44 -7.56
CA PRO A 236 17.14 7.64 -6.72
C PRO A 236 18.46 7.75 -5.93
N GLY A 237 18.75 8.95 -5.41
CA GLY A 237 19.89 9.18 -4.54
C GLY A 237 19.77 8.49 -3.18
N LEU A 238 18.55 8.43 -2.66
CA LEU A 238 18.19 7.68 -1.47
C LEU A 238 17.00 6.78 -1.78
N ARG A 239 17.08 5.53 -1.32
CA ARG A 239 15.95 4.58 -1.33
C ARG A 239 15.86 3.90 0.04
N LEU A 240 14.76 4.12 0.72
CA LEU A 240 14.42 3.44 1.97
C LEU A 240 13.21 2.54 1.71
N THR A 241 13.27 1.30 2.18
CA THR A 241 12.18 0.33 2.04
C THR A 241 11.78 -0.21 3.40
N TRP A 242 10.50 -0.17 3.70
CA TRP A 242 9.90 -0.74 4.90
C TRP A 242 8.79 -1.72 4.51
N VAL A 243 8.69 -2.81 5.26
CA VAL A 243 7.56 -3.73 5.21
C VAL A 243 6.82 -3.62 6.54
N ALA A 244 5.56 -3.19 6.48
CA ALA A 244 4.68 -3.04 7.61
C ALA A 244 3.72 -4.24 7.67
N LEU A 245 3.72 -4.93 8.81
CA LEU A 245 2.90 -6.10 9.07
C LEU A 245 1.77 -5.71 10.02
N LYS A 246 0.52 -5.69 9.55
CA LYS A 246 -0.63 -5.29 10.36
C LYS A 246 -1.36 -6.51 10.89
N LEU A 247 -1.47 -6.59 12.21
CA LEU A 247 -2.27 -7.61 12.89
C LEU A 247 -3.51 -6.95 13.51
N ASP A 248 -4.66 -7.52 13.19
CA ASP A 248 -5.91 -7.28 13.91
C ASP A 248 -6.19 -8.52 14.77
N PRO A 249 -6.19 -8.41 16.11
CA PRO A 249 -6.40 -9.55 17.01
C PRO A 249 -7.72 -10.29 16.74
N GLU A 250 -8.74 -9.62 16.21
CA GLU A 250 -10.04 -10.24 15.90
C GLU A 250 -9.97 -11.23 14.73
N LEU A 251 -8.93 -11.15 13.89
CA LEU A 251 -8.76 -12.06 12.74
C LEU A 251 -8.17 -13.42 13.10
N CYS A 252 -7.53 -13.55 14.26
CA CYS A 252 -6.93 -14.80 14.75
C CYS A 252 -6.99 -14.90 16.29
N PRO A 253 -8.20 -14.92 16.88
CA PRO A 253 -8.38 -14.86 18.34
C PRO A 253 -7.74 -16.07 19.06
N GLU A 254 -7.84 -17.27 18.49
CA GLU A 254 -7.25 -18.49 19.07
C GLU A 254 -5.72 -18.39 19.15
N ALA A 255 -5.08 -17.85 18.11
CA ALA A 255 -3.64 -17.65 18.08
C ALA A 255 -3.17 -16.60 19.10
N VAL A 256 -3.97 -15.56 19.31
CA VAL A 256 -3.72 -14.53 20.32
C VAL A 256 -3.86 -15.11 21.73
N GLU A 257 -4.91 -15.89 21.97
CA GLU A 257 -5.18 -16.51 23.26
C GLU A 257 -4.09 -17.51 23.66
N ALA A 258 -3.65 -18.37 22.73
CA ALA A 258 -2.53 -19.29 22.93
C ALA A 258 -1.22 -18.60 23.30
N ARG A 259 -1.08 -17.30 23.02
CA ARG A 259 0.09 -16.47 23.31
C ARG A 259 -0.06 -15.59 24.55
N GLY A 260 -1.07 -15.83 25.37
CA GLY A 260 -1.33 -15.13 26.64
C GLY A 260 -2.46 -14.09 26.57
N GLY A 261 -3.24 -14.10 25.50
CA GLY A 261 -4.47 -13.32 25.39
C GLY A 261 -4.27 -11.80 25.23
N GLY A 262 -5.37 -11.15 24.86
CA GLY A 262 -5.45 -9.69 24.70
C GLY A 262 -4.34 -9.09 23.84
N MET A 263 -3.93 -7.86 24.18
CA MET A 263 -2.92 -7.14 23.40
C MET A 263 -1.50 -7.71 23.56
N GLN A 264 -1.19 -8.38 24.68
CA GLN A 264 0.13 -9.01 24.84
C GLN A 264 0.28 -10.23 23.93
N GLY A 265 -0.76 -11.07 23.82
CA GLY A 265 -0.81 -12.17 22.87
C GLY A 265 -0.70 -11.69 21.43
N ALA A 266 -1.39 -10.59 21.08
CA ALA A 266 -1.31 -9.97 19.76
C ALA A 266 0.12 -9.48 19.42
N ARG A 267 0.80 -8.81 20.36
CA ARG A 267 2.20 -8.37 20.17
C ARG A 267 3.15 -9.55 19.96
N ARG A 268 2.99 -10.64 20.71
CA ARG A 268 3.78 -11.87 20.54
C ARG A 268 3.49 -12.57 19.21
N ALA A 269 2.23 -12.62 18.78
CA ALA A 269 1.85 -13.15 17.48
C ALA A 269 2.48 -12.34 16.34
N LEU A 270 2.35 -11.01 16.40
CA LEU A 270 2.94 -10.11 15.40
C LEU A 270 4.47 -10.24 15.34
N LEU A 271 5.13 -10.35 16.49
CA LEU A 271 6.58 -10.57 16.56
C LEU A 271 7.00 -11.86 15.83
N ARG A 272 6.29 -12.97 16.07
CA ARG A 272 6.54 -14.24 15.39
C ARG A 272 6.51 -14.09 13.87
N VAL A 273 5.57 -13.33 13.33
CA VAL A 273 5.47 -13.06 11.88
C VAL A 273 6.58 -12.11 11.40
N ALA A 274 6.95 -11.11 12.19
CA ALA A 274 8.04 -10.19 11.88
C ALA A 274 9.40 -10.89 11.80
N ASP A 275 9.71 -11.78 12.75
CA ASP A 275 10.93 -12.59 12.72
C ASP A 275 10.92 -13.56 11.52
N GLN A 276 9.79 -14.19 11.21
CA GLN A 276 9.64 -15.04 10.03
C GLN A 276 9.92 -14.26 8.73
N LEU A 277 9.43 -13.03 8.62
CA LEU A 277 9.72 -12.14 7.50
C LEU A 277 11.22 -11.84 7.42
N ALA A 278 11.82 -11.40 8.53
CA ALA A 278 13.24 -11.07 8.56
C ALA A 278 14.11 -12.26 8.13
N SER A 279 13.84 -13.46 8.65
CA SER A 279 14.53 -14.70 8.26
C SER A 279 14.36 -15.03 6.78
N ARG A 280 13.13 -14.92 6.22
CA ARG A 280 12.89 -15.20 4.80
C ARG A 280 13.58 -14.18 3.88
N LEU A 281 13.61 -12.90 4.25
CA LEU A 281 14.33 -11.86 3.49
C LEU A 281 15.86 -12.07 3.54
N MET A 282 16.40 -12.45 4.69
CA MET A 282 17.82 -12.81 4.82
C MET A 282 18.17 -14.04 3.97
N GLY A 283 17.30 -15.07 3.95
CA GLY A 283 17.44 -16.22 3.06
C GLY A 283 17.38 -15.85 1.57
N ALA A 284 16.68 -14.76 1.21
CA ALA A 284 16.64 -14.20 -0.14
C ALA A 284 17.81 -13.25 -0.45
N GLY A 285 18.80 -13.12 0.44
CA GLY A 285 19.98 -12.28 0.23
C GLY A 285 19.77 -10.77 0.47
N LEU A 286 18.71 -10.41 1.21
CA LEU A 286 18.43 -9.02 1.64
C LEU A 286 18.83 -8.83 3.12
N LYS A 287 19.21 -7.60 3.49
CA LYS A 287 19.31 -7.23 4.91
C LYS A 287 17.92 -6.87 5.42
N ALA A 288 17.50 -7.45 6.53
CA ALA A 288 16.22 -7.17 7.16
C ALA A 288 16.42 -6.90 8.65
N LYS A 289 15.82 -5.81 9.15
CA LYS A 289 15.86 -5.42 10.56
C LYS A 289 14.46 -5.09 11.06
N VAL A 290 14.00 -5.77 12.10
CA VAL A 290 12.78 -5.39 12.84
C VAL A 290 13.10 -4.11 13.64
N LEU A 291 12.28 -3.07 13.49
CA LEU A 291 12.55 -1.76 14.04
C LEU A 291 12.18 -1.64 15.53
N SER A 292 12.98 -0.88 16.29
CA SER A 292 12.63 -0.43 17.64
C SER A 292 11.58 0.70 17.62
N GLU A 293 11.06 1.11 18.78
CA GLU A 293 10.08 2.19 18.88
C GLU A 293 10.61 3.52 18.30
N SER A 294 11.84 3.91 18.66
CA SER A 294 12.48 5.13 18.14
C SER A 294 12.76 5.06 16.63
N GLU A 295 13.06 3.86 16.11
CA GLU A 295 13.25 3.65 14.67
C GLU A 295 11.93 3.71 13.89
N ILE A 296 10.81 3.28 14.48
CA ILE A 296 9.47 3.47 13.91
C ILE A 296 9.14 4.95 13.84
N VAL A 297 9.37 5.70 14.90
CA VAL A 297 9.17 7.17 14.91
C VAL A 297 9.99 7.81 13.78
N SER A 298 11.27 7.42 13.64
CA SER A 298 12.15 7.90 12.57
C SER A 298 11.65 7.53 11.17
N ALA A 299 11.17 6.29 10.96
CA ALA A 299 10.61 5.83 9.70
C ALA A 299 9.34 6.61 9.30
N ILE A 300 8.43 6.83 10.26
CA ILE A 300 7.19 7.57 10.05
C ILE A 300 7.47 9.06 9.81
N SER A 301 8.41 9.64 10.56
CA SER A 301 8.88 11.02 10.38
C SER A 301 9.49 11.22 8.98
N THR A 302 10.35 10.29 8.55
CA THR A 302 10.98 10.30 7.23
C THR A 302 9.95 10.16 6.11
N SER A 303 9.04 9.18 6.23
CA SER A 303 7.97 8.96 5.24
C SER A 303 7.04 10.18 5.14
N SER A 304 6.66 10.77 6.28
CA SER A 304 5.84 12.00 6.33
C SER A 304 6.58 13.25 5.84
N CYS A 305 7.89 13.14 5.57
CA CYS A 305 8.78 14.26 5.26
C CYS A 305 8.65 15.37 6.31
N VAL A 306 8.75 15.02 7.58
CA VAL A 306 8.84 16.02 8.67
C VAL A 306 10.06 16.90 8.46
N ASN A 307 9.95 18.20 8.72
CA ASN A 307 11.10 19.09 8.60
C ASN A 307 12.02 18.86 9.81
N PRO A 308 13.30 18.48 9.63
CA PRO A 308 14.22 18.25 10.74
C PRO A 308 14.38 19.46 11.67
N MET A 309 14.29 20.69 11.13
CA MET A 309 14.33 21.90 11.96
C MET A 309 13.11 22.02 12.87
N ALA A 310 11.98 21.43 12.47
CA ALA A 310 10.76 21.43 13.26
C ALA A 310 10.80 20.41 14.41
N THR A 311 11.70 19.43 14.39
CA THR A 311 11.88 18.45 15.47
C THR A 311 13.01 18.81 16.43
N THR A 312 14.00 19.61 15.99
CA THR A 312 15.15 20.01 16.83
C THR A 312 15.00 21.37 17.51
N SER A 313 13.94 22.12 17.21
CA SER A 313 13.66 23.41 17.87
C SER A 313 13.25 23.18 19.33
N GLY A 314 13.72 24.02 20.26
CA GLY A 314 13.31 23.98 21.68
C GLY A 314 11.78 23.98 21.85
N ALA A 315 11.08 24.76 21.02
CA ALA A 315 9.62 24.87 20.99
C ALA A 315 8.87 23.56 20.61
N ALA A 316 9.57 22.59 20.01
CA ALA A 316 9.02 21.27 19.71
C ALA A 316 9.30 20.28 20.85
N LEU A 317 10.37 20.48 21.61
CA LEU A 317 10.80 19.64 22.73
C LEU A 317 10.10 20.02 24.05
N ASP A 318 9.76 21.30 24.22
CA ASP A 318 9.06 21.84 25.38
C ASP A 318 7.52 21.75 25.27
N GLY A 319 7.00 21.26 24.14
CA GLY A 319 5.56 21.19 23.85
C GLY A 319 4.87 22.56 23.68
N SER A 320 5.63 23.66 23.63
CA SER A 320 5.10 25.02 23.52
C SER A 320 4.55 25.35 22.14
N ARG A 321 4.92 24.59 21.09
CA ARG A 321 4.20 24.59 19.80
C ARG A 321 2.83 23.94 19.96
N SER A 322 1.89 24.69 20.51
CA SER A 322 0.46 24.38 20.54
C SER A 322 -0.20 24.42 19.15
N ASN A 323 0.53 24.81 18.09
CA ASN A 323 -0.06 24.98 16.77
C ASN A 323 0.15 23.73 15.90
N ARG A 324 -0.94 23.31 15.25
CA ARG A 324 -0.99 22.14 14.37
C ARG A 324 0.01 22.26 13.23
N ARG A 325 0.80 21.21 13.00
CA ARG A 325 1.87 21.16 11.98
C ARG A 325 1.38 20.65 10.63
N THR A 326 0.22 20.00 10.61
CA THR A 326 -0.39 19.40 9.43
C THR A 326 -1.66 20.14 9.00
N ALA A 327 -1.92 20.16 7.69
CA ALA A 327 -3.16 20.71 7.16
C ALA A 327 -3.61 19.97 5.89
N GLU A 328 -4.87 19.51 5.87
CA GLU A 328 -5.48 18.92 4.66
C GLU A 328 -6.24 20.01 3.87
N SER A 329 -5.86 20.18 2.60
CA SER A 329 -6.61 20.96 1.62
C SER A 329 -7.32 20.03 0.63
N THR A 330 -8.09 20.60 -0.30
CA THR A 330 -8.81 19.80 -1.29
C THR A 330 -7.92 19.00 -2.25
N ARG A 331 -6.65 19.39 -2.45
CA ARG A 331 -5.76 18.78 -3.46
C ARG A 331 -4.39 18.37 -2.92
N ALA A 332 -4.04 18.89 -1.74
CA ALA A 332 -2.77 18.62 -1.11
C ALA A 332 -2.92 18.48 0.42
N TRP A 333 -2.01 17.74 1.02
CA TRP A 333 -1.78 17.76 2.46
C TRP A 333 -0.46 18.47 2.73
N ARG A 334 -0.36 19.22 3.83
CA ARG A 334 0.84 19.97 4.20
C ARG A 334 1.37 19.48 5.53
N CYS A 335 2.71 19.45 5.67
CA CYS A 335 3.41 19.17 6.92
C CYS A 335 4.68 20.03 6.98
N ASP A 336 4.84 20.85 8.02
CA ASP A 336 6.01 21.71 8.23
C ASP A 336 6.45 22.53 7.00
N GLY A 337 5.47 23.06 6.26
CA GLY A 337 5.72 23.84 5.03
C GLY A 337 5.96 23.01 3.77
N ARG A 338 6.05 21.68 3.86
CA ARG A 338 6.13 20.79 2.69
C ARG A 338 4.74 20.43 2.20
N TRP A 339 4.60 20.29 0.89
CA TRP A 339 3.35 20.01 0.21
C TRP A 339 3.35 18.59 -0.33
N HIS A 340 2.25 17.88 -0.11
CA HIS A 340 2.11 16.49 -0.49
C HIS A 340 0.87 16.32 -1.36
N THR A 341 0.97 15.51 -2.40
CA THR A 341 -0.20 15.03 -3.13
C THR A 341 -0.12 13.53 -3.34
N THR A 342 -1.23 12.84 -3.13
CA THR A 342 -1.32 11.38 -3.21
C THR A 342 -2.24 10.94 -4.34
N TYR A 343 -1.78 9.91 -5.05
CA TYR A 343 -2.50 9.17 -6.07
C TYR A 343 -2.79 7.76 -5.60
N TRP A 344 -3.98 7.28 -5.96
CA TRP A 344 -4.29 5.86 -5.93
C TRP A 344 -4.04 5.25 -7.32
N ILE A 345 -3.48 4.04 -7.34
CA ILE A 345 -3.28 3.25 -8.55
C ILE A 345 -4.58 2.51 -8.85
N SER A 346 -5.36 3.04 -9.80
CA SER A 346 -6.66 2.51 -10.19
C SER A 346 -6.57 1.36 -11.19
N ARG A 347 -5.48 1.29 -11.94
CA ARG A 347 -5.21 0.23 -12.90
C ARG A 347 -3.74 -0.11 -12.90
N TRP A 348 -3.44 -1.38 -12.68
CA TRP A 348 -2.09 -1.90 -12.79
C TRP A 348 -1.80 -2.33 -14.23
N PRO A 349 -0.55 -2.19 -14.70
CA PRO A 349 -0.12 -2.86 -15.92
C PRO A 349 -0.16 -4.37 -15.72
N GLN A 350 -0.03 -5.13 -16.81
CA GLN A 350 0.21 -6.57 -16.69
C GLN A 350 1.53 -6.78 -15.94
N LEU A 351 1.49 -7.49 -14.82
CA LEU A 351 2.64 -7.86 -13.99
C LEU A 351 2.83 -9.37 -14.17
N GLY A 352 4.03 -9.85 -14.51
CA GLY A 352 4.30 -11.28 -14.73
C GLY A 352 5.44 -11.59 -15.71
N ASP A 353 5.65 -12.88 -16.01
CA ASP A 353 6.71 -13.36 -16.90
C ASP A 353 6.55 -12.81 -18.32
N GLY A 354 7.53 -12.01 -18.75
CA GLY A 354 7.50 -11.27 -20.02
C GLY A 354 6.91 -9.85 -19.94
N ALA A 355 6.47 -9.41 -18.76
CA ALA A 355 5.97 -8.07 -18.50
C ALA A 355 6.95 -7.21 -17.67
N LEU A 356 6.64 -5.92 -17.52
CA LEU A 356 7.45 -4.97 -16.76
C LEU A 356 7.64 -5.42 -15.31
N GLY A 357 8.89 -5.57 -14.88
CA GLY A 357 9.23 -5.87 -13.48
C GLY A 357 8.72 -4.76 -12.54
N LEU A 358 8.12 -5.15 -11.42
CA LEU A 358 7.54 -4.22 -10.45
C LEU A 358 8.56 -3.13 -10.01
N PRO A 359 9.84 -3.42 -9.76
CA PRO A 359 10.78 -2.38 -9.35
C PRO A 359 11.14 -1.38 -10.42
N TRP A 360 11.07 -1.77 -11.70
CA TRP A 360 11.17 -0.81 -12.79
C TRP A 360 9.97 0.14 -12.79
N LEU A 361 8.77 -0.40 -12.60
CA LEU A 361 7.56 0.42 -12.47
C LEU A 361 7.65 1.36 -11.25
N VAL A 362 8.08 0.85 -10.10
CA VAL A 362 8.27 1.68 -8.90
C VAL A 362 9.33 2.75 -9.15
N GLY A 363 10.45 2.41 -9.80
CA GLY A 363 11.47 3.38 -10.22
C GLY A 363 10.88 4.49 -11.09
N ALA A 364 10.10 4.13 -12.11
CA ALA A 364 9.42 5.07 -13.00
C ALA A 364 8.42 5.98 -12.27
N LEU A 365 7.64 5.44 -11.35
CA LEU A 365 6.66 6.21 -10.58
C LEU A 365 7.31 7.06 -9.47
N THR A 366 8.57 6.80 -9.12
CA THR A 366 9.28 7.51 -8.03
C THR A 366 10.49 8.30 -8.48
N SER A 367 10.73 8.40 -9.80
CA SER A 367 11.81 9.20 -10.40
C SER A 367 11.45 10.67 -10.59
N SER A 368 10.32 11.12 -10.05
CA SER A 368 9.89 12.51 -10.15
C SER A 368 10.92 13.46 -9.50
N PRO A 369 11.18 14.65 -10.07
CA PRO A 369 12.07 15.67 -9.49
C PRO A 369 11.40 16.40 -8.32
N ALA A 370 10.84 15.65 -7.37
CA ALA A 370 10.20 16.15 -6.17
C ALA A 370 11.19 16.11 -4.99
N LEU A 371 10.87 16.77 -3.86
CA LEU A 371 11.66 16.62 -2.63
C LEU A 371 11.78 15.14 -2.23
N ALA A 372 10.67 14.41 -2.32
CA ALA A 372 10.62 12.98 -2.13
C ALA A 372 9.43 12.37 -2.89
N SER A 373 9.55 11.09 -3.23
CA SER A 373 8.44 10.27 -3.73
C SER A 373 8.27 9.06 -2.82
N THR A 374 7.03 8.69 -2.51
CA THR A 374 6.72 7.50 -1.69
C THR A 374 5.77 6.60 -2.47
N PHE A 375 6.20 5.38 -2.73
CA PHE A 375 5.36 4.32 -3.29
C PHE A 375 4.92 3.39 -2.16
N SER A 376 3.65 2.99 -2.16
CA SER A 376 3.08 2.09 -1.17
C SER A 376 2.24 1.03 -1.87
N LEU A 377 2.49 -0.23 -1.52
CA LEU A 377 1.74 -1.40 -1.97
C LEU A 377 1.21 -2.13 -0.75
N SER A 378 -0.10 -2.28 -0.61
CA SER A 378 -0.72 -3.07 0.44
C SER A 378 -1.41 -4.29 -0.16
N ILE A 379 -1.19 -5.44 0.47
CA ILE A 379 -1.78 -6.73 0.14
C ILE A 379 -2.62 -7.17 1.35
N SER A 380 -3.85 -7.59 1.10
CA SER A 380 -4.71 -8.21 2.12
C SER A 380 -5.51 -9.37 1.53
N LYS A 381 -6.09 -10.21 2.40
CA LYS A 381 -7.04 -11.24 1.94
C LYS A 381 -8.37 -10.58 1.59
N ALA A 382 -8.86 -10.79 0.36
CA ALA A 382 -10.23 -10.42 -0.01
C ALA A 382 -11.20 -11.53 0.42
N SER A 383 -12.51 -11.32 0.24
CA SER A 383 -13.50 -12.39 0.44
C SER A 383 -13.20 -13.58 -0.48
N GLY A 384 -13.16 -14.79 0.09
CA GLY A 384 -12.78 -16.02 -0.61
C GLY A 384 -11.27 -16.23 -0.71
N LYS A 385 -10.81 -16.79 -1.85
CA LYS A 385 -9.38 -17.07 -2.12
C LYS A 385 -8.66 -15.92 -2.86
N ALA A 386 -9.35 -14.82 -3.15
CA ALA A 386 -8.77 -13.70 -3.89
C ALA A 386 -7.91 -12.81 -2.97
N LEU A 387 -6.81 -12.28 -3.50
CA LEU A 387 -6.06 -11.22 -2.85
C LEU A 387 -6.63 -9.86 -3.23
N ALA A 388 -6.62 -8.93 -2.28
CA ALA A 388 -6.88 -7.52 -2.49
C ALA A 388 -5.54 -6.78 -2.57
N LEU A 389 -5.31 -6.09 -3.70
CA LEU A 389 -4.12 -5.28 -3.92
C LEU A 389 -4.47 -3.79 -3.99
N SER A 390 -3.81 -2.96 -3.18
CA SER A 390 -3.91 -1.50 -3.21
C SER A 390 -2.56 -0.84 -3.43
N GLY A 391 -2.49 0.10 -4.37
CA GLY A 391 -1.28 0.88 -4.64
C GLY A 391 -1.49 2.37 -4.47
N HIS A 392 -0.49 3.06 -3.92
CA HIS A 392 -0.49 4.51 -3.79
C HIS A 392 0.87 5.10 -4.15
N VAL A 393 0.86 6.31 -4.70
CA VAL A 393 2.06 7.12 -4.95
C VAL A 393 1.83 8.49 -4.36
N ARG A 394 2.71 8.90 -3.44
CA ARG A 394 2.72 10.25 -2.87
C ARG A 394 3.94 11.01 -3.34
N LEU A 395 3.73 12.21 -3.85
CA LEU A 395 4.78 13.16 -4.17
C LEU A 395 4.85 14.21 -3.07
N THR A 396 6.06 14.61 -2.70
CA THR A 396 6.32 15.68 -1.75
C THR A 396 7.15 16.76 -2.43
N GLY A 397 6.72 18.01 -2.38
CA GLY A 397 7.46 19.19 -2.85
C GLY A 397 7.64 20.21 -1.73
N ARG A 398 8.61 21.12 -1.87
CA ARG A 398 8.83 22.24 -0.95
C ARG A 398 7.85 23.38 -1.22
N SER A 399 7.34 23.47 -2.44
CA SER A 399 6.36 24.46 -2.87
C SER A 399 5.26 23.83 -3.73
N GLU A 400 4.16 24.56 -3.92
CA GLU A 400 3.08 24.14 -4.80
C GLU A 400 3.53 24.03 -6.28
N ASN A 401 4.47 24.88 -6.71
CA ASN A 401 5.03 24.86 -8.06
C ASN A 401 5.85 23.58 -8.30
N GLU A 402 6.77 23.26 -7.39
CA GLU A 402 7.57 22.03 -7.45
C GLU A 402 6.67 20.79 -7.45
N LEU A 403 5.62 20.79 -6.62
CA LEU A 403 4.64 19.70 -6.59
C LEU A 403 3.88 19.56 -7.91
N THR A 404 3.57 20.69 -8.56
CA THR A 404 2.86 20.71 -9.85
C THR A 404 3.71 20.15 -10.98
N GLU A 405 5.01 20.46 -11.00
CA GLU A 405 5.97 19.90 -11.97
C GLU A 405 6.17 18.40 -11.74
N ALA A 406 6.42 18.00 -10.49
CA ALA A 406 6.53 16.61 -10.08
C ALA A 406 5.29 15.78 -10.49
N ARG A 407 4.09 16.35 -10.32
CA ARG A 407 2.85 15.74 -10.76
C ARG A 407 2.81 15.47 -12.26
N ARG A 408 3.16 16.46 -13.08
CA ARG A 408 3.16 16.30 -14.54
C ARG A 408 4.12 15.19 -14.96
N HIS A 409 5.28 15.10 -14.31
CA HIS A 409 6.25 14.03 -14.55
C HIS A 409 5.67 12.66 -14.17
N LEU A 410 5.06 12.52 -13.00
CA LEU A 410 4.42 11.28 -12.57
C LEU A 410 3.29 10.85 -13.52
N GLU A 411 2.41 11.78 -13.91
CA GLU A 411 1.29 11.50 -14.83
C GLU A 411 1.81 11.08 -16.21
N GLY A 412 2.88 11.70 -16.70
CA GLY A 412 3.56 11.30 -17.94
C GLY A 412 4.16 9.89 -17.86
N ALA A 413 4.90 9.59 -16.79
CA ALA A 413 5.47 8.26 -16.56
C ALA A 413 4.37 7.19 -16.44
N ALA A 414 3.30 7.46 -15.68
CA ALA A 414 2.17 6.54 -15.55
C ALA A 414 1.50 6.24 -16.89
N SER A 415 1.31 7.26 -17.73
CA SER A 415 0.77 7.09 -19.09
C SER A 415 1.67 6.17 -19.94
N GLN A 416 2.98 6.39 -19.94
CA GLN A 416 3.96 5.58 -20.66
C GLN A 416 3.91 4.10 -20.25
N PHE A 417 3.74 3.82 -18.95
CA PHE A 417 3.67 2.46 -18.42
C PHE A 417 2.23 1.91 -18.30
N LYS A 418 1.24 2.59 -18.88
CA LYS A 418 -0.20 2.20 -18.87
C LYS A 418 -0.78 2.02 -17.47
N VAL A 419 -0.26 2.75 -16.48
CA VAL A 419 -0.72 2.78 -15.10
C VAL A 419 -1.87 3.76 -14.98
N GLY A 420 -2.99 3.32 -14.42
CA GLY A 420 -4.09 4.22 -14.08
C GLY A 420 -3.80 4.93 -12.76
N LEU A 421 -3.70 6.26 -12.78
CA LEU A 421 -3.57 7.07 -11.56
C LEU A 421 -4.81 7.93 -11.34
N VAL A 422 -5.24 8.02 -10.09
CA VAL A 422 -6.33 8.90 -9.65
C VAL A 422 -5.86 9.73 -8.47
N ARG A 423 -5.79 11.06 -8.65
CA ARG A 423 -5.47 11.96 -7.54
C ARG A 423 -6.58 11.91 -6.49
N LEU A 424 -6.18 11.81 -5.23
CA LEU A 424 -7.09 11.69 -4.09
C LEU A 424 -7.62 13.07 -3.64
N ASP A 425 -8.32 13.78 -4.53
CA ASP A 425 -8.91 15.09 -4.20
C ASP A 425 -9.91 14.97 -3.04
N ARG A 426 -9.70 15.77 -1.98
CA ARG A 426 -10.40 15.74 -0.68
C ARG A 426 -10.22 14.43 0.10
N GLU A 427 -9.27 13.61 -0.30
CA GLU A 427 -8.90 12.34 0.33
C GLU A 427 -7.37 12.27 0.48
N GLN A 428 -6.73 13.43 0.61
CA GLN A 428 -5.27 13.52 0.68
C GLN A 428 -4.74 12.96 1.99
N LEU A 429 -5.46 13.18 3.10
CA LEU A 429 -5.12 12.63 4.40
C LEU A 429 -5.21 11.09 4.42
N PRO A 430 -6.31 10.45 3.99
CA PRO A 430 -6.34 8.99 3.79
C PRO A 430 -5.21 8.49 2.89
N GLY A 431 -4.91 9.21 1.79
CA GLY A 431 -3.78 8.88 0.91
C GLY A 431 -2.42 8.95 1.62
N VAL A 432 -2.21 9.97 2.46
CA VAL A 432 -1.02 10.11 3.30
C VAL A 432 -0.91 8.91 4.24
N LEU A 433 -1.96 8.58 4.99
CA LEU A 433 -1.96 7.40 5.87
C LEU A 433 -1.69 6.10 5.11
N ALA A 434 -2.22 5.96 3.88
CA ALA A 434 -1.98 4.81 3.01
C ALA A 434 -0.54 4.71 2.49
N THR A 435 0.26 5.76 2.62
CA THR A 435 1.67 5.82 2.19
C THR A 435 2.64 5.92 3.36
N LEU A 436 2.15 6.08 4.59
CA LEU A 436 2.94 5.86 5.79
C LEU A 436 3.12 4.35 6.04
N PRO A 437 4.26 3.93 6.63
CA PRO A 437 4.48 2.54 7.01
C PRO A 437 3.64 2.21 8.25
N LEU A 438 2.34 1.95 8.04
CA LEU A 438 1.35 1.69 9.10
C LEU A 438 0.61 0.36 8.89
N GLY A 439 0.89 -0.35 7.79
CA GLY A 439 0.18 -1.55 7.38
C GLY A 439 -0.99 -1.27 6.42
N GLY A 440 -1.09 -0.06 5.87
CA GLY A 440 -2.17 0.36 4.97
C GLY A 440 -3.40 0.95 5.68
N THR A 441 -4.30 1.55 4.89
CA THR A 441 -5.55 2.15 5.39
C THR A 441 -6.59 1.10 5.74
N ARG A 442 -7.50 1.46 6.65
CA ARG A 442 -8.77 0.75 6.83
C ARG A 442 -9.68 0.89 5.62
#